data_AF-A0A522KGR2-F1
#
_entry.id   AF-A0A522KGR2-F1
#
_cell.length_a   1.000
_cell.length_b   1.000
_cell.length_c   1.000
_cell.angle_alpha   90.00
_cell.angle_beta   90.00
_cell.angle_gamma   90.00
#
_symmetry.space_group_name_H-M   'P 1'
#
loop_
_entity.id
_entity.type
_entity.pdbx_description
1 polymer ?
#
loop_
_entity_poly.entity_id
_entity_poly.type
_entity_poly.pdbx_seq_one_letter_code
_entity_poly.pdbx_strand_id
1 'polypeptide(L)'
;MPTSEDQLVGQFAPMVRRLALQLVAKLPASVELDDLMQAGMMGLLDAIRRYQQTAEAQFETYAVTRIRGAMLDELRSQDWLPRSVRSKAKTVEQAIHL
;
A
#
# COMPACT_ATOMS: atom_id res chain seq x y z
N MET A 1 -15.90 22.52 -1.17
CA MET A 1 -14.46 22.87 -1.07
C MET A 1 -13.70 21.68 -1.62
N PRO A 2 -12.83 21.81 -2.65
CA PRO A 2 -11.96 20.69 -2.99
C PRO A 2 -11.01 20.52 -1.81
N THR A 3 -11.16 19.43 -1.05
CA THR A 3 -10.14 19.01 -0.09
C THR A 3 -8.86 18.86 -0.91
N SER A 4 -7.90 19.77 -0.73
CA SER A 4 -6.70 19.81 -1.56
C SER A 4 -6.00 18.46 -1.47
N GLU A 5 -5.50 17.92 -2.59
CA GLU A 5 -4.81 16.62 -2.65
C GLU A 5 -3.84 16.44 -1.47
N ASP A 6 -3.07 17.48 -1.14
CA ASP A 6 -2.13 17.54 -0.02
C ASP A 6 -2.76 17.26 1.36
N GLN A 7 -4.00 17.69 1.61
CA GLN A 7 -4.71 17.44 2.85
C GLN A 7 -5.07 15.95 2.98
N LEU A 8 -5.54 15.34 1.89
CA LEU A 8 -5.86 13.91 1.85
C LEU A 8 -4.57 13.08 1.98
N VAL A 9 -3.50 13.48 1.31
CA VAL A 9 -2.18 12.85 1.47
C VAL A 9 -1.75 12.89 2.93
N GLY A 10 -1.80 14.07 3.57
CA GLY A 10 -1.44 14.22 4.99
C GLY A 10 -2.31 13.36 5.91
N GLN A 11 -3.61 13.29 5.65
CA GLN A 11 -4.57 12.49 6.41
C GLN A 11 -4.26 10.98 6.33
N PHE A 12 -3.91 10.48 5.14
CA PHE A 12 -3.73 9.05 4.90
C PHE A 12 -2.27 8.57 4.92
N ALA A 13 -1.28 9.48 4.99
CA ALA A 13 0.14 9.12 5.13
C ALA A 13 0.44 8.15 6.32
N PRO A 14 -0.19 8.28 7.51
CA PRO A 14 -0.01 7.32 8.59
C PRO A 14 -0.46 5.89 8.23
N MET A 15 -1.43 5.75 7.31
CA MET A 15 -1.88 4.45 6.80
C MET A 15 -0.79 3.80 5.96
N VAL A 16 -0.13 4.56 5.08
CA VAL A 16 1.02 4.08 4.28
C VAL A 16 2.10 3.53 5.20
N ARG A 17 2.47 4.29 6.26
CA ARG A 17 3.46 3.85 7.25
C ARG A 17 3.10 2.54 7.93
N ARG A 18 1.85 2.41 8.36
CA ARG A 18 1.37 1.19 9.01
C ARG A 18 1.48 -0.03 8.08
N LEU A 19 1.09 0.14 6.82
CA LEU A 19 1.12 -0.92 5.81
C LEU A 19 2.56 -1.32 5.45
N ALA A 20 3.47 -0.35 5.30
CA ALA A 20 4.88 -0.59 5.02
C ALA A 20 5.55 -1.38 6.17
N LEU A 21 5.30 -1.00 7.42
CA LEU A 21 5.80 -1.71 8.61
C LEU A 21 5.28 -3.15 8.69
N GLN A 22 4.00 -3.38 8.36
CA GLN A 22 3.41 -4.73 8.32
C GLN A 22 4.04 -5.61 7.23
N LEU A 23 4.41 -5.02 6.09
CA LEU A 23 5.07 -5.70 4.99
C LEU A 23 6.51 -6.03 5.36
N VAL A 24 7.32 -5.04 5.76
CA VAL A 24 8.75 -5.22 6.03
C VAL A 24 9.01 -6.27 7.13
N ALA A 25 8.11 -6.38 8.12
CA ALA A 25 8.19 -7.40 9.18
C ALA A 25 8.17 -8.85 8.67
N LYS A 26 7.76 -9.08 7.41
CA LYS A 26 7.68 -10.40 6.76
C LYS A 26 8.74 -10.58 5.67
N LEU A 27 9.64 -9.61 5.50
CA LEU A 27 10.63 -9.56 4.43
C LEU A 27 12.05 -9.74 4.98
N PRO A 28 13.02 -10.14 4.13
CA PRO A 28 14.42 -10.15 4.52
C PRO A 28 14.92 -8.75 4.92
N ALA A 29 15.98 -8.70 5.73
CA ALA A 29 16.58 -7.45 6.20
C ALA A 29 17.18 -6.56 5.08
N SER A 30 17.31 -7.09 3.86
CA SER A 30 17.76 -6.34 2.69
C SER A 30 16.68 -5.42 2.11
N VAL A 31 15.42 -5.56 2.50
CA VAL A 31 14.34 -4.69 2.04
C VAL A 31 14.27 -3.46 2.93
N GLU A 32 14.38 -2.29 2.33
CA GLU A 32 14.31 -1.02 3.05
C GLU A 32 12.85 -0.57 3.27
N LEU A 33 12.57 -0.08 4.48
CA LEU A 33 11.26 0.46 4.80
C LEU A 33 10.95 1.71 3.96
N ASP A 34 11.96 2.53 3.66
CA ASP A 34 11.78 3.79 2.96
C ASP A 34 11.38 3.59 1.49
N ASP A 35 11.85 2.51 0.85
CA ASP A 35 11.42 2.13 -0.50
C ASP A 35 9.93 1.74 -0.52
N LEU A 36 9.50 0.95 0.47
CA LEU A 36 8.09 0.60 0.64
C LEU A 36 7.23 1.84 0.92
N MET A 37 7.74 2.76 1.74
CA MET A 37 7.06 4.02 2.04
C MET A 37 6.86 4.87 0.78
N GLN A 38 7.91 5.00 -0.05
CA GLN A 38 7.83 5.74 -1.31
C GLN A 38 6.83 5.11 -2.28
N ALA A 39 6.96 3.80 -2.52
CA ALA A 39 6.03 3.09 -3.40
C ALA A 39 4.58 3.18 -2.91
N GLY A 40 4.38 3.02 -1.60
CA GLY A 40 3.08 3.17 -0.97
C GLY A 40 2.48 4.56 -1.09
N MET A 41 3.30 5.60 -0.99
CA MET A 41 2.87 6.99 -1.16
C MET A 41 2.41 7.26 -2.60
N MET A 42 3.12 6.71 -3.59
CA MET A 42 2.70 6.77 -4.99
C MET A 42 1.36 6.08 -5.21
N GLY A 43 1.15 4.92 -4.57
CA GLY A 43 -0.15 4.22 -4.57
C GLY A 43 -1.28 5.04 -3.92
N LEU A 44 -1.00 5.75 -2.83
CA LEU A 44 -1.97 6.64 -2.18
C LEU A 44 -2.33 7.83 -3.08
N LEU A 45 -1.35 8.49 -3.68
CA LEU A 45 -1.57 9.61 -4.60
C LEU A 45 -2.45 9.20 -5.78
N ASP A 46 -2.15 8.05 -6.39
CA ASP A 46 -2.96 7.52 -7.49
C ASP A 46 -4.37 7.12 -7.02
N ALA A 47 -4.52 6.60 -5.80
CA ALA A 47 -5.82 6.33 -5.22
C ALA A 47 -6.66 7.61 -5.01
N ILE A 48 -6.07 8.66 -4.45
CA ILE A 48 -6.73 9.97 -4.25
C ILE A 48 -7.21 10.53 -5.59
N ARG A 49 -6.36 10.48 -6.63
CA ARG A 49 -6.68 11.03 -7.95
C ARG A 49 -7.74 10.26 -8.71
N ARG A 50 -7.81 8.93 -8.53
CA ARG A 50 -8.73 8.05 -9.26
C ARG A 50 -10.04 7.79 -8.54
N TYR A 51 -10.13 8.14 -7.25
CA TYR A 51 -11.32 7.88 -6.48
C TYR A 51 -12.46 8.81 -6.92
N GLN A 52 -13.45 8.24 -7.59
CA GLN A 52 -14.72 8.92 -7.87
C GLN A 52 -15.62 8.77 -6.64
N GLN A 53 -16.03 9.91 -6.08
CA GLN A 53 -16.70 10.02 -4.79
C GLN A 53 -18.04 9.27 -4.76
N THR A 54 -18.15 8.27 -3.88
CA THR A 54 -19.46 7.71 -3.51
C THR A 54 -19.59 7.42 -2.00
N ALA A 55 -18.50 7.17 -1.24
CA ALA A 55 -18.51 7.10 0.23
C ALA A 55 -17.10 7.00 0.86
N GLU A 56 -16.79 7.79 1.89
CA GLU A 56 -15.46 7.79 2.57
C GLU A 56 -15.02 6.42 3.10
N ALA A 57 -15.93 5.60 3.64
CA ALA A 57 -15.62 4.24 4.08
C ALA A 57 -15.14 3.31 2.93
N GLN A 58 -15.54 3.62 1.69
CA GLN A 58 -15.03 2.93 0.50
C GLN A 58 -13.64 3.44 0.10
N PHE A 59 -13.32 4.71 0.38
CA PHE A 59 -12.01 5.27 0.04
C PHE A 59 -10.88 4.60 0.83
N GLU A 60 -11.02 4.41 2.15
CA GLU A 60 -9.96 3.76 2.93
C GLU A 60 -9.69 2.33 2.44
N THR A 61 -10.74 1.55 2.21
CA THR A 61 -10.64 0.18 1.69
C THR A 61 -9.98 0.15 0.30
N TYR A 62 -10.36 1.08 -0.56
CA TYR A 62 -9.76 1.25 -1.87
C TYR A 62 -8.28 1.64 -1.77
N ALA A 63 -7.95 2.65 -0.96
CA ALA A 63 -6.60 3.14 -0.74
C ALA A 63 -5.68 2.05 -0.19
N VAL A 64 -6.12 1.25 0.79
CA VAL A 64 -5.35 0.10 1.32
C VAL A 64 -4.94 -0.86 0.20
N THR A 65 -5.89 -1.17 -0.70
CA THR A 65 -5.63 -2.07 -1.84
C THR A 65 -4.62 -1.47 -2.81
N ARG A 66 -4.75 -0.17 -3.13
CA ARG A 66 -3.82 0.55 -4.04
C ARG A 66 -2.42 0.69 -3.46
N ILE A 67 -2.32 1.09 -2.20
CA ILE A 67 -1.05 1.27 -1.47
C ILE A 67 -0.29 -0.06 -1.40
N ARG A 68 -0.96 -1.14 -1.00
CA ARG A 68 -0.34 -2.48 -0.95
C ARG A 68 0.08 -2.96 -2.34
N GLY A 69 -0.76 -2.74 -3.35
CA GLY A 69 -0.43 -3.07 -4.75
C GLY A 69 0.87 -2.40 -5.19
N ALA A 70 0.99 -1.08 -4.97
CA ALA A 70 2.18 -0.33 -5.33
C ALA A 70 3.44 -0.81 -4.59
N MET A 71 3.34 -1.07 -3.28
CA MET A 71 4.46 -1.66 -2.52
C MET A 71 4.86 -3.03 -3.06
N LEU A 72 3.89 -3.90 -3.37
CA LEU A 72 4.16 -5.23 -3.93
C LEU A 72 4.74 -5.17 -5.34
N ASP A 73 4.41 -4.15 -6.12
CA ASP A 73 4.95 -3.93 -7.47
C ASP A 73 6.39 -3.43 -7.44
N GLU A 74 6.72 -2.50 -6.55
CA GLU A 74 8.12 -2.08 -6.29
C GLU A 74 8.96 -3.27 -5.83
N LEU A 75 8.38 -4.07 -4.95
CA LEU A 75 8.94 -5.32 -4.55
C LEU A 75 9.18 -6.27 -5.76
N ARG A 76 8.27 -6.37 -6.72
CA ARG A 76 8.49 -7.21 -7.92
C ARG A 76 9.58 -6.67 -8.84
N SER A 77 9.72 -5.35 -8.97
CA SER A 77 10.72 -4.73 -9.86
C SER A 77 12.15 -4.97 -9.38
N GLN A 78 12.36 -5.12 -8.07
CA GLN A 78 13.65 -5.43 -7.46
C GLN A 78 13.99 -6.95 -7.45
N ASP A 79 13.28 -7.77 -8.22
CA ASP A 79 13.50 -9.23 -8.39
C ASP A 79 13.43 -10.10 -7.09
N TRP A 80 13.01 -9.57 -5.94
CA TRP A 80 13.14 -10.31 -4.66
C TRP A 80 12.09 -11.41 -4.40
N LEU A 81 11.17 -11.73 -5.31
CA LEU A 81 10.09 -12.71 -5.03
C LEU A 81 10.40 -14.12 -5.56
N PRO A 82 11.00 -15.04 -4.76
CA PRO A 82 10.89 -16.46 -4.98
C PRO A 82 9.41 -16.89 -5.06
N ARG A 83 9.10 -17.83 -5.95
CA ARG A 83 7.72 -18.34 -6.19
C ARG A 83 7.00 -18.76 -4.89
N SER A 84 7.72 -19.24 -3.88
CA SER A 84 7.18 -19.67 -2.58
C SER A 84 6.62 -18.51 -1.74
N VAL A 85 7.20 -17.31 -1.83
CA VAL A 85 6.76 -16.12 -1.09
C VAL A 85 5.55 -15.49 -1.76
N ARG A 86 5.47 -15.56 -3.10
CA ARG A 86 4.30 -15.12 -3.89
C ARG A 86 3.01 -15.83 -3.47
N SER A 87 3.07 -17.10 -3.11
CA SER A 87 1.92 -17.87 -2.62
C SER A 87 1.46 -17.41 -1.22
N LYS A 88 2.40 -17.16 -0.30
CA LYS A 88 2.11 -16.71 1.08
C LYS A 88 1.53 -15.30 1.14
N ALA A 89 1.96 -14.40 0.25
CA ALA A 89 1.40 -13.05 0.16
C ALA A 89 -0.12 -13.08 -0.14
N LYS A 90 -0.55 -14.01 -1.02
CA LYS A 90 -1.96 -14.24 -1.35
C LYS A 90 -2.77 -14.77 -0.15
N THR A 91 -2.15 -15.60 0.70
CA THR A 91 -2.78 -16.11 1.94
C THR A 91 -2.94 -15.02 3.00
N VAL A 92 -1.98 -14.10 3.13
CA VAL A 92 -2.10 -12.94 4.03
C VAL A 92 -3.21 -11.99 3.56
N GLU A 93 -3.34 -11.79 2.26
CA GLU A 93 -4.41 -11.00 1.67
C GLU A 93 -5.79 -11.60 1.98
N GLN A 94 -5.92 -12.93 1.95
CA GLN A 94 -7.13 -13.65 2.35
C GLN A 94 -7.38 -13.59 3.87
N ALA A 95 -6.34 -13.63 4.70
CA ALA A 95 -6.47 -13.62 6.16
C ALA A 95 -6.83 -12.24 6.74
N ILE A 96 -6.58 -11.15 5.98
CA ILE A 96 -6.96 -9.78 6.37
C ILE A 96 -8.38 -9.44 5.88
N HIS A 97 -8.99 -10.30 5.06
CA HIS A 97 -10.35 -10.15 4.53
C HIS A 97 -11.39 -11.05 5.23
N LEU A 98 -11.06 -11.56 6.43
CA LEU A 98 -11.96 -12.26 7.36
C LEU A 98 -12.27 -11.33 8.54
#